data_AF-A0A1Q8RC68-F1
#
_entry.id   AF-A0A1Q8RC68-F1
#
_cell.length_a   1.000
_cell.length_b   1.000
_cell.length_c   1.000
_cell.angle_alpha   90.00
_cell.angle_beta   90.00
_cell.angle_gamma   90.00
#
_symmetry.space_group_name_H-M   'P 1'
#
loop_
_entity.id
_entity.type
_entity.pdbx_description
1 polymer ?
#
loop_
_entity_poly.entity_id
_entity_poly.type
_entity_poly.pdbx_seq_one_letter_code
_entity_poly.pdbx_strand_id
1 'polypeptide(L)'
;MRLLDTTTLQLTEFIGEQLPRYAILSHTWAHDEVLFQDLQHDPSAKAGWTKVLAACQLARDRGYSWIWIDTCCIDKSSSSELSEAINSMFRWYRDADMCFAYLSDVPHTEPGTAECNAVFSASRWFTRGWTLQELLAPSSLDFYSSDWRRIASRRRLSDVIERTTGIHAAYLSGHPLRNSSVAARMSWASNRETTRPEDMAYALLGIFDVNMPLIYGEGAKAFRRLQETILRDVDDQSLFAWGPVYEGDASGVLDKTTLPLFAEEPSWFRASGDIVPFRPRGVETRLRVAHDGVTIATPLWKKRDSSSWIKRPNHVYLAPLQCQQKGNFLNGIAMWVYCPVEDFDEVALGSSSVPFYRISLTLLTIPKTAWRKENLCSAFLYFANRERRNAIETVDDKGCVIRTLPQGYRASEMYSRGWGLGRTTAIIPFTSRMIRSYGLGIPVVVRLTSLEGPDLALVLQYQYLSLVNGDSVGFPLVPGWMVNRVVDIPSGMTIEDVAMVVEEESDVWTAEDVRQMSSAAWEGQRVEDRSSSGSSRRSRLQTRTRFRVSLSNEEVHGPLIFLVDVEDLEGANRSLEVFHGENFVLAKNNSR
;
A
#
# COMPACT_ATOMS: atom_id res chain seq x y z
N MET A 1 -1.30 -39.14 14.19
CA MET A 1 0.06 -38.61 14.48
C MET A 1 1.03 -39.78 14.58
N ARG A 2 2.22 -39.70 13.97
CA ARG A 2 3.25 -40.74 14.13
C ARG A 2 4.30 -40.34 15.16
N LEU A 3 4.79 -41.32 15.90
CA LEU A 3 5.88 -41.17 16.86
C LEU A 3 6.99 -42.16 16.54
N LEU A 4 8.23 -41.74 16.79
CA LEU A 4 9.40 -42.57 16.69
C LEU A 4 9.63 -43.28 18.02
N ASP A 5 9.69 -44.62 18.01
CA ASP A 5 10.12 -45.40 19.15
C ASP A 5 11.59 -45.10 19.41
N THR A 6 11.88 -44.57 20.59
CA THR A 6 13.23 -44.13 20.92
C THR A 6 14.22 -45.27 21.02
N THR A 7 13.79 -46.53 21.24
CA THR A 7 14.64 -47.73 21.33
C THR A 7 14.80 -48.42 19.98
N THR A 8 13.69 -48.73 19.32
CA THR A 8 13.69 -49.50 18.07
C THR A 8 13.90 -48.64 16.83
N LEU A 9 13.72 -47.31 16.96
CA LEU A 9 13.78 -46.33 15.87
C LEU A 9 12.76 -46.59 14.76
N GLN A 10 11.67 -47.29 15.09
CA GLN A 10 10.56 -47.54 14.19
C GLN A 10 9.43 -46.52 14.42
N LEU A 11 8.78 -46.12 13.32
CA LEU A 11 7.62 -45.23 13.39
C LEU A 11 6.35 -46.02 13.72
N THR A 12 5.56 -45.50 14.66
CA THR A 12 4.23 -46.04 15.00
C THR A 12 3.19 -44.94 14.87
N GLU A 13 2.05 -45.27 14.26
CA GLU A 13 0.93 -44.35 14.10
C GLU A 13 -0.07 -44.47 15.26
N PHE A 14 -0.46 -43.32 15.80
CA PHE A 14 -1.44 -43.18 16.87
C PHE A 14 -2.62 -42.32 16.39
N ILE A 15 -3.84 -42.78 16.67
CA ILE A 15 -5.10 -42.14 16.25
C ILE A 15 -5.93 -41.81 17.51
N GLY A 16 -6.46 -40.58 17.58
CA GLY A 16 -7.36 -40.14 18.64
C GLY A 16 -6.70 -40.04 20.03
N GLU A 17 -7.43 -40.40 21.08
CA GLU A 17 -7.02 -40.27 22.49
C GLU A 17 -5.97 -41.30 22.95
N GLN A 18 -5.52 -42.20 22.06
CA GLN A 18 -4.55 -43.26 22.38
C GLN A 18 -3.09 -42.78 22.33
N LEU A 19 -2.84 -41.47 22.42
CA LEU A 19 -1.50 -40.90 22.36
C LEU A 19 -0.72 -41.23 23.65
N PRO A 20 0.42 -41.95 23.56
CA PRO A 20 1.27 -42.20 24.72
C PRO A 20 1.97 -40.91 25.15
N ARG A 21 2.56 -40.90 26.36
CA ARG A 21 3.48 -39.82 26.76
C ARG A 21 4.67 -39.79 25.81
N TYR A 22 5.03 -38.61 25.31
CA TYR A 22 6.08 -38.43 24.32
C TYR A 22 6.88 -37.14 24.58
N ALA A 23 8.13 -37.17 24.15
CA ALA A 23 8.95 -35.96 23.99
C ALA A 23 8.81 -35.42 22.56
N ILE A 24 9.13 -34.15 22.34
CA ILE A 24 9.11 -33.53 21.01
C ILE A 24 10.41 -32.76 20.76
N LEU A 25 10.99 -32.91 19.57
CA LEU A 25 12.21 -32.22 19.18
C LEU A 25 11.89 -30.94 18.40
N SER A 26 12.29 -29.81 18.97
CA SER A 26 12.38 -28.52 18.28
C SER A 26 13.81 -28.33 17.78
N HIS A 27 13.98 -27.99 16.50
CA HIS A 27 15.30 -27.78 15.92
C HIS A 27 15.23 -26.95 14.64
N THR A 28 16.37 -26.45 14.19
CA THR A 28 16.46 -25.87 12.84
C THR A 28 17.05 -26.88 11.88
N TRP A 29 16.42 -27.07 10.73
CA TRP A 29 16.92 -28.01 9.72
C TRP A 29 18.33 -27.63 9.26
N ALA A 30 19.18 -28.65 9.17
CA ALA A 30 20.53 -28.58 8.66
C ALA A 30 20.63 -29.30 7.30
N HIS A 31 21.85 -29.50 6.81
CA HIS A 31 22.10 -30.28 5.61
C HIS A 31 21.84 -31.77 5.88
N ASP A 32 21.22 -32.45 4.90
CA ASP A 32 21.03 -33.91 4.90
C ASP A 32 20.25 -34.46 6.11
N GLU A 33 19.08 -33.84 6.32
CA GLU A 33 18.11 -34.28 7.32
C GLU A 33 17.52 -35.65 7.00
N VAL A 34 17.20 -36.40 8.06
CA VAL A 34 16.50 -37.67 7.95
C VAL A 34 15.01 -37.38 7.79
N LEU A 35 14.47 -37.85 6.68
CA LEU A 35 13.07 -37.73 6.29
C LEU A 35 12.33 -39.04 6.59
N PHE A 36 11.00 -39.00 6.49
CA PHE A 36 10.14 -40.17 6.71
C PHE A 36 10.54 -41.37 5.85
N GLN A 37 10.82 -41.15 4.57
CA GLN A 37 11.20 -42.21 3.61
C GLN A 37 12.56 -42.86 3.94
N ASP A 38 13.47 -42.12 4.57
CA ASP A 38 14.79 -42.63 4.95
C ASP A 38 14.69 -43.64 6.09
N LEU A 39 13.74 -43.45 7.01
CA LEU A 39 13.49 -44.40 8.11
C LEU A 39 12.88 -45.72 7.62
N GLN A 40 12.34 -45.77 6.41
CA GLN A 40 11.91 -47.02 5.78
C GLN A 40 13.08 -47.80 5.15
N HIS A 41 14.24 -47.15 5.03
CA HIS A 41 15.46 -47.70 4.46
C HIS A 41 16.59 -47.59 5.50
N ASP A 42 17.84 -47.48 5.06
CA ASP A 42 18.99 -47.24 5.93
C ASP A 42 19.34 -45.73 5.95
N PRO A 43 19.05 -45.00 7.04
CA PRO A 43 19.40 -43.60 7.17
C PRO A 43 20.86 -43.38 7.60
N SER A 44 21.65 -44.44 7.83
CA SER A 44 22.98 -44.36 8.48
C SER A 44 24.00 -43.49 7.73
N ALA A 45 23.84 -43.33 6.41
CA ALA A 45 24.70 -42.46 5.62
C ALA A 45 24.41 -40.96 5.80
N LYS A 46 23.26 -40.60 6.39
CA LYS A 46 22.82 -39.21 6.50
C LYS A 46 23.42 -38.49 7.70
N ALA A 47 23.90 -37.27 7.49
CA ALA A 47 24.44 -36.45 8.58
C ALA A 47 23.41 -36.20 9.70
N GLY A 48 22.14 -36.01 9.33
CA GLY A 48 21.03 -35.83 10.27
C GLY A 48 20.76 -37.05 11.16
N TRP A 49 21.28 -38.24 10.84
CA TRP A 49 21.04 -39.45 11.61
C TRP A 49 21.61 -39.38 13.02
N THR A 50 22.81 -38.80 13.16
CA THR A 50 23.43 -38.57 14.48
C THR A 50 22.53 -37.73 15.39
N LYS A 51 21.85 -36.72 14.81
CA LYS A 51 20.93 -35.85 15.54
C LYS A 51 19.68 -36.62 16.00
N VAL A 52 19.12 -37.49 15.14
CA VAL A 52 17.97 -38.35 15.50
C VAL A 52 18.35 -39.33 16.63
N LEU A 53 19.50 -39.98 16.52
CA LEU A 53 20.00 -40.89 17.55
C LEU A 53 20.21 -40.19 18.90
N ALA A 54 20.83 -39.01 18.89
CA ALA A 54 21.05 -38.23 20.10
C ALA A 54 19.73 -37.73 20.72
N ALA A 55 18.77 -37.31 19.90
CA ALA A 55 17.43 -36.93 20.38
C ALA A 55 16.70 -38.12 21.03
N CYS A 56 16.78 -39.32 20.43
CA CYS A 56 16.21 -40.54 20.98
C CYS A 56 16.90 -40.95 22.29
N GLN A 57 18.23 -40.87 22.34
CA GLN A 57 18.99 -41.14 23.55
C GLN A 57 18.57 -40.20 24.68
N LEU A 58 18.51 -38.89 24.40
CA LEU A 58 18.05 -37.90 25.37
C LEU A 58 16.62 -38.16 25.86
N ALA A 59 15.71 -38.53 24.95
CA ALA A 59 14.35 -38.90 25.30
C ALA A 59 14.30 -40.12 26.24
N ARG A 60 15.06 -41.19 25.94
CA ARG A 60 15.19 -42.38 26.79
C ARG A 60 15.74 -42.05 28.17
N ASP A 61 16.81 -41.25 28.23
CA ASP A 61 17.44 -40.84 29.49
C ASP A 61 16.48 -40.01 30.37
N ARG A 62 15.50 -39.35 29.75
CA ARG A 62 14.42 -38.62 30.43
C ARG A 62 13.16 -39.46 30.67
N GLY A 63 13.17 -40.75 30.31
CA GLY A 63 12.07 -41.69 30.56
C GLY A 63 10.96 -41.69 29.51
N TYR A 64 11.20 -41.16 28.31
CA TYR A 64 10.24 -41.16 27.22
C TYR A 64 10.54 -42.28 26.22
N SER A 65 9.58 -43.19 26.03
CA SER A 65 9.69 -44.25 25.01
C SER A 65 9.45 -43.72 23.60
N TRP A 66 8.77 -42.59 23.46
CA TRP A 66 8.35 -42.02 22.19
C TRP A 66 8.86 -40.60 22.02
N ILE A 67 9.31 -40.27 20.82
CA ILE A 67 9.68 -38.91 20.43
C ILE A 67 9.02 -38.52 19.11
N TRP A 68 8.57 -37.27 19.00
CA TRP A 68 8.14 -36.68 17.73
C TRP A 68 9.24 -35.79 17.16
N ILE A 69 9.52 -35.95 15.86
CA ILE A 69 10.49 -35.15 15.10
C ILE A 69 9.87 -34.82 13.75
N ASP A 70 9.66 -33.53 13.45
CA ASP A 70 8.95 -33.06 12.26
C ASP A 70 9.54 -33.58 10.95
N THR A 71 10.86 -33.71 10.85
CA THR A 71 11.55 -34.13 9.63
C THR A 71 11.16 -35.56 9.23
N CYS A 72 11.05 -36.48 10.18
CA CYS A 72 10.87 -37.91 9.92
C CYS A 72 9.54 -38.51 10.42
N CYS A 73 8.80 -37.83 11.29
CA CYS A 73 7.47 -38.28 11.76
C CYS A 73 6.32 -37.82 10.85
N ILE A 74 6.58 -36.90 9.92
CA ILE A 74 5.60 -36.45 8.92
C ILE A 74 6.03 -36.96 7.54
N ASP A 75 5.15 -37.69 6.86
CA ASP A 75 5.30 -37.98 5.44
C ASP A 75 4.96 -36.74 4.61
N LYS A 76 6.00 -35.99 4.25
CA LYS A 76 5.86 -34.77 3.43
C LYS A 76 5.51 -35.05 1.97
N SER A 77 5.54 -36.31 1.53
CA SER A 77 5.08 -36.69 0.19
C SER A 77 3.55 -36.76 0.11
N SER A 78 2.89 -36.96 1.25
CA SER A 78 1.43 -36.95 1.39
C SER A 78 0.93 -35.53 1.71
N SER A 79 0.28 -34.88 0.73
CA SER A 79 -0.23 -33.52 0.91
C SER A 79 -1.34 -33.42 1.95
N SER A 80 -2.18 -34.47 2.08
CA SER A 80 -3.22 -34.55 3.11
C SER A 80 -2.60 -34.63 4.50
N GLU A 81 -1.60 -35.48 4.69
CA GLU A 81 -0.90 -35.62 5.97
C GLU A 81 -0.13 -34.35 6.33
N LEU A 82 0.59 -33.75 5.38
CA LEU A 82 1.29 -32.49 5.62
C LEU A 82 0.32 -31.38 6.07
N SER A 83 -0.86 -31.32 5.45
CA SER A 83 -1.91 -30.37 5.81
C SER A 83 -2.47 -30.61 7.22
N GLU A 84 -2.76 -31.87 7.57
CA GLU A 84 -3.19 -32.25 8.92
C GLU A 84 -2.11 -31.93 9.96
N ALA A 85 -0.86 -32.23 9.64
CA ALA A 85 0.27 -32.03 10.53
C ALA A 85 0.50 -30.56 10.85
N ILE A 86 0.55 -29.68 9.84
CA ILE A 86 0.73 -28.24 10.03
C ILE A 86 -0.44 -27.63 10.83
N ASN A 87 -1.68 -28.02 10.56
CA ASN A 87 -2.84 -27.56 11.33
C ASN A 87 -2.87 -28.11 12.77
N SER A 88 -2.12 -29.17 13.05
CA SER A 88 -2.06 -29.83 14.37
C SER A 88 -0.77 -29.55 15.14
N MET A 89 0.25 -28.98 14.50
CA MET A 89 1.60 -28.95 15.06
C MET A 89 1.69 -28.19 16.39
N PHE A 90 1.00 -27.05 16.50
CA PHE A 90 0.93 -26.29 17.75
C PHE A 90 0.34 -27.14 18.88
N ARG A 91 -0.70 -27.93 18.58
CA ARG A 91 -1.32 -28.85 19.54
C ARG A 91 -0.33 -29.94 19.95
N TRP A 92 0.39 -30.52 19.00
CA TRP A 92 1.41 -31.55 19.29
C TRP A 92 2.55 -31.00 20.17
N TYR A 93 3.03 -29.78 19.91
CA TYR A 93 4.00 -29.14 20.80
C TYR A 93 3.44 -28.85 22.19
N ARG A 94 2.18 -28.41 22.28
CA ARG A 94 1.50 -28.11 23.55
C ARG A 94 1.28 -29.37 24.39
N ASP A 95 0.85 -30.45 23.75
CA ASP A 95 0.44 -31.70 24.41
C ASP A 95 1.63 -32.65 24.66
N ALA A 96 2.82 -32.34 24.13
CA ALA A 96 4.06 -33.04 24.48
C ALA A 96 4.45 -32.77 25.94
N ASP A 97 4.90 -33.82 26.64
CA ASP A 97 5.35 -33.72 28.03
C ASP A 97 6.63 -32.90 28.18
N MET A 98 7.49 -32.93 27.17
CA MET A 98 8.76 -32.24 27.14
C MET A 98 9.16 -31.89 25.72
N CYS A 99 9.49 -30.63 25.49
CA CYS A 99 10.13 -30.20 24.26
C CYS A 99 11.64 -30.00 24.47
N PHE A 100 12.44 -30.62 23.60
CA PHE A 100 13.88 -30.42 23.53
C PHE A 100 14.19 -29.46 22.38
N ALA A 101 14.65 -28.24 22.69
CA ALA A 101 15.12 -27.30 21.69
C ALA A 101 16.63 -27.49 21.47
N TYR A 102 16.99 -28.13 20.35
CA TYR A 102 18.37 -28.36 19.98
C TYR A 102 18.92 -27.19 19.13
N LEU A 103 19.96 -26.54 19.65
CA LEU A 103 20.61 -25.36 19.06
C LEU A 103 21.96 -25.77 18.46
N SER A 104 21.95 -26.17 17.19
CA SER A 104 23.16 -26.67 16.50
C SER A 104 24.28 -25.64 16.38
N ASP A 105 23.97 -24.35 16.48
CA ASP A 105 24.89 -23.23 16.34
C ASP A 105 25.35 -22.63 17.68
N VAL A 106 24.92 -23.19 18.81
CA VAL A 106 25.26 -22.69 20.14
C VAL A 106 26.23 -23.64 20.83
N PRO A 107 27.50 -23.25 21.06
CA PRO A 107 28.42 -24.06 21.83
C PRO A 107 28.02 -24.09 23.31
N HIS A 108 28.41 -25.16 24.02
CA HIS A 108 28.21 -25.22 25.46
C HIS A 108 29.09 -24.21 26.19
N THR A 109 28.46 -23.40 27.03
CA THR A 109 29.09 -22.43 27.93
C THR A 109 28.43 -22.55 29.30
N GLU A 110 29.07 -22.05 30.36
CA GLU A 110 28.53 -22.15 31.71
C GLU A 110 27.16 -21.43 31.83
N PRO A 111 26.09 -22.14 32.22
CA PRO A 111 24.75 -21.54 32.32
C PRO A 111 24.69 -20.37 33.30
N GLY A 112 24.01 -19.29 32.91
CA GLY A 112 23.84 -18.10 33.73
C GLY A 112 24.94 -17.06 33.58
N THR A 113 26.00 -17.35 32.83
CA THR A 113 27.04 -16.37 32.47
C THR A 113 26.57 -15.41 31.37
N ALA A 114 27.21 -14.24 31.29
CA ALA A 114 26.95 -13.27 30.22
C ALA A 114 27.30 -13.84 28.83
N GLU A 115 28.37 -14.64 28.74
CA GLU A 115 28.77 -15.33 27.52
C GLU A 115 27.68 -16.29 27.05
N CYS A 116 27.17 -17.14 27.95
CA CYS A 116 26.06 -18.06 27.66
C CYS A 116 24.83 -17.33 27.12
N ASN A 117 24.43 -16.23 27.78
CA ASN A 117 23.30 -15.44 27.34
C ASN A 117 23.52 -14.81 25.95
N ALA A 118 24.75 -14.39 25.64
CA ALA A 118 25.10 -13.79 24.36
C ALA A 118 25.02 -14.81 23.21
N VAL A 119 25.68 -15.97 23.36
CA VAL A 119 25.66 -17.02 22.32
C VAL A 119 24.27 -17.62 22.14
N PHE A 120 23.50 -17.78 23.22
CA PHE A 120 22.12 -18.24 23.18
C PHE A 120 21.22 -17.27 22.39
N SER A 121 21.30 -15.98 22.70
CA SER A 121 20.46 -14.95 22.05
C SER A 121 20.77 -14.77 20.57
N ALA A 122 22.01 -15.07 20.16
CA ALA A 122 22.45 -15.01 18.77
C ALA A 122 22.04 -16.23 17.93
N SER A 123 21.45 -17.26 18.53
CA SER A 123 21.10 -18.49 17.80
C SER A 123 20.10 -18.21 16.69
N ARG A 124 20.34 -18.81 15.52
CA ARG A 124 19.42 -18.84 14.39
C ARG A 124 18.07 -19.44 14.75
N TRP A 125 17.97 -20.22 15.84
CA TRP A 125 16.69 -20.76 16.30
C TRP A 125 15.66 -19.65 16.58
N PHE A 126 16.09 -18.47 17.06
CA PHE A 126 15.19 -17.34 17.30
C PHE A 126 14.72 -16.62 16.03
N THR A 127 15.37 -16.87 14.89
CA THR A 127 15.04 -16.23 13.60
C THR A 127 14.24 -17.15 12.68
N ARG A 128 14.00 -18.42 13.03
CA ARG A 128 13.15 -19.31 12.21
C ARG A 128 11.67 -19.10 12.50
N GLY A 129 10.82 -19.09 11.46
CA GLY A 129 9.37 -18.90 11.63
C GLY A 129 8.71 -19.96 12.51
N TRP A 130 8.94 -21.24 12.19
CA TRP A 130 8.31 -22.37 12.88
C TRP A 130 8.66 -22.47 14.37
N THR A 131 9.88 -22.10 14.77
CA THR A 131 10.32 -22.18 16.17
C THR A 131 9.55 -21.23 17.11
N LEU A 132 8.75 -20.29 16.58
CA LEU A 132 7.88 -19.44 17.40
C LEU A 132 6.81 -20.25 18.13
N GLN A 133 6.12 -21.14 17.43
CA GLN A 133 5.16 -22.02 18.08
C GLN A 133 5.85 -23.07 18.95
N GLU A 134 7.05 -23.50 18.58
CA GLU A 134 7.86 -24.43 19.38
C GLU A 134 8.35 -23.79 20.70
N LEU A 135 8.48 -22.46 20.74
CA LEU A 135 8.78 -21.69 21.94
C LEU A 135 7.56 -21.52 22.87
N LEU A 136 6.39 -21.29 22.27
CA LEU A 136 5.20 -20.81 22.97
C LEU A 136 4.21 -21.91 23.33
N ALA A 137 4.09 -22.94 22.50
CA ALA A 137 3.13 -24.01 22.69
C ALA A 137 3.49 -24.96 23.85
N PRO A 138 4.74 -25.45 23.98
CA PRO A 138 5.05 -26.45 25.01
C PRO A 138 4.88 -25.91 26.42
N SER A 139 4.33 -26.77 27.29
CA SER A 139 4.28 -26.52 28.73
C SER A 139 5.69 -26.54 29.35
N SER A 140 6.53 -27.48 28.90
CA SER A 140 7.92 -27.67 29.32
C SER A 140 8.87 -27.65 28.12
N LEU A 141 9.90 -26.80 28.19
CA LEU A 141 10.91 -26.62 27.14
C LEU A 141 12.30 -26.50 27.78
N ASP A 142 13.22 -27.37 27.39
CA ASP A 142 14.65 -27.32 27.74
C ASP A 142 15.48 -27.05 26.47
N PHE A 143 16.45 -26.14 26.56
CA PHE A 143 17.39 -25.83 25.48
C PHE A 143 18.68 -26.64 25.63
N TYR A 144 19.22 -27.10 24.50
CA TYR A 144 20.44 -27.90 24.40
C TYR A 144 21.41 -27.30 23.39
N SER A 145 22.70 -27.30 23.72
CA SER A 145 23.79 -26.84 22.84
C SER A 145 24.07 -27.85 21.73
N SER A 146 24.99 -27.48 20.83
CA SER A 146 25.43 -28.28 19.68
C SER A 146 26.04 -29.64 20.05
N ASP A 147 26.49 -29.82 21.30
CA ASP A 147 27.00 -31.06 21.87
C ASP A 147 25.99 -31.77 22.79
N TRP A 148 24.69 -31.45 22.66
CA TRP A 148 23.58 -32.03 23.43
C TRP A 148 23.66 -31.85 24.94
N ARG A 149 24.42 -30.86 25.41
CA ARG A 149 24.41 -30.47 26.83
C ARG A 149 23.29 -29.49 27.09
N ARG A 150 22.60 -29.70 28.21
CA ARG A 150 21.50 -28.81 28.62
C ARG A 150 22.06 -27.42 28.95
N ILE A 151 21.52 -26.40 28.30
CA ILE A 151 21.79 -25.00 28.58
C ILE A 151 20.96 -24.58 29.79
N ALA A 152 19.64 -24.52 29.62
CA ALA A 152 18.66 -24.27 30.69
C ALA A 152 17.23 -24.47 30.19
N SER A 153 16.27 -24.47 31.12
CA SER A 153 14.83 -24.43 30.79
C SER A 153 14.40 -23.05 30.30
N ARG A 154 13.37 -22.97 29.45
CA ARG A 154 12.70 -21.73 29.03
C ARG A 154 12.38 -20.79 30.19
N ARG A 155 11.89 -21.32 31.31
CA ARG A 155 11.56 -20.54 32.50
C ARG A 155 12.77 -19.79 33.06
N ARG A 156 13.93 -20.45 33.14
CA ARG A 156 15.19 -19.85 33.63
C ARG A 156 15.79 -18.83 32.65
N LEU A 157 15.50 -18.96 31.37
CA LEU A 157 15.97 -18.06 30.32
C LEU A 157 14.93 -17.00 29.93
N SER A 158 13.83 -16.86 30.69
CA SER A 158 12.68 -16.02 30.33
C SER A 158 13.10 -14.56 30.07
N ASP A 159 13.90 -13.95 30.95
CA ASP A 159 14.39 -12.57 30.77
C ASP A 159 15.31 -12.40 29.55
N VAL A 160 16.05 -13.45 29.18
CA VAL A 160 16.91 -13.44 27.99
C VAL A 160 16.04 -13.55 26.73
N ILE A 161 15.09 -14.48 26.73
CA ILE A 161 14.15 -14.71 25.62
C ILE A 161 13.26 -13.48 25.41
N GLU A 162 12.77 -12.84 26.48
CA GLU A 162 11.95 -11.63 26.40
C GLU A 162 12.72 -10.50 25.72
N ARG A 163 13.99 -10.26 26.10
CA ARG A 163 14.83 -9.25 25.45
C ARG A 163 15.12 -9.57 23.98
N THR A 164 15.33 -10.84 23.66
CA THR A 164 15.65 -11.29 22.30
C THR A 164 14.43 -11.24 21.37
N THR A 165 13.24 -11.52 21.88
CA THR A 165 12.03 -11.75 21.05
C THR A 165 10.93 -10.71 21.22
N GLY A 166 10.97 -9.91 22.29
CA GLY A 166 9.87 -9.02 22.69
C GLY A 166 8.67 -9.76 23.30
N ILE A 167 8.76 -11.08 23.51
CA ILE A 167 7.69 -11.88 24.11
C ILE A 167 7.78 -11.75 25.63
N HIS A 168 6.78 -11.14 26.25
CA HIS A 168 6.73 -10.95 27.69
C HIS A 168 6.81 -12.30 28.45
N ALA A 169 7.60 -12.35 29.52
CA ALA A 169 7.88 -13.58 30.29
C ALA A 169 6.62 -14.32 30.80
N ALA A 170 5.52 -13.61 30.99
CA ALA A 170 4.22 -14.21 31.33
C ALA A 170 3.76 -15.25 30.30
N TYR A 171 3.90 -14.97 29.00
CA TYR A 171 3.53 -15.92 27.93
C TYR A 171 4.53 -17.07 27.84
N LEU A 172 5.81 -16.83 28.17
CA LEU A 172 6.82 -17.87 28.34
C LEU A 172 6.60 -18.76 29.57
N SER A 173 5.64 -18.41 30.42
CA SER A 173 5.25 -19.17 31.62
C SER A 173 3.86 -19.82 31.46
N GLY A 174 3.28 -19.80 30.26
CA GLY A 174 2.01 -20.46 29.96
C GLY A 174 0.77 -19.57 30.10
N HIS A 175 0.91 -18.24 30.20
CA HIS A 175 -0.26 -17.38 30.05
C HIS A 175 -0.95 -17.61 28.69
N PRO A 176 -2.30 -17.64 28.65
CA PRO A 176 -3.02 -17.81 27.39
C PRO A 176 -2.64 -16.77 26.35
N LEU A 177 -2.20 -17.20 25.17
CA LEU A 177 -1.77 -16.30 24.09
C LEU A 177 -2.88 -15.34 23.65
N ARG A 178 -4.15 -15.78 23.68
CA ARG A 178 -5.33 -14.96 23.38
C ARG A 178 -5.49 -13.71 24.27
N ASN A 179 -4.79 -13.64 25.40
CA ASN A 179 -4.78 -12.47 26.27
C ASN A 179 -3.83 -11.38 25.78
N SER A 180 -2.96 -11.68 24.82
CA SER A 180 -2.22 -10.68 24.05
C SER A 180 -3.05 -10.19 22.87
N SER A 181 -2.75 -8.98 22.41
CA SER A 181 -3.35 -8.42 21.21
C SER A 181 -2.93 -9.17 19.96
N VAL A 182 -3.70 -9.03 18.88
CA VAL A 182 -3.29 -9.51 17.56
C VAL A 182 -1.99 -8.85 17.11
N ALA A 183 -1.85 -7.53 17.32
CA ALA A 183 -0.62 -6.79 17.03
C ALA A 183 0.62 -7.36 17.73
N ALA A 184 0.52 -7.66 19.02
CA ALA A 184 1.64 -8.21 19.78
C ALA A 184 2.02 -9.61 19.30
N ARG A 185 1.03 -10.48 19.02
CA ARG A 185 1.31 -11.81 18.45
C ARG A 185 1.98 -11.73 17.08
N MET A 186 1.56 -10.80 16.24
CA MET A 186 2.22 -10.56 14.94
C MET A 186 3.65 -10.06 15.13
N SER A 187 3.90 -9.18 16.12
CA SER A 187 5.25 -8.65 16.38
C SER A 187 6.23 -9.75 16.81
N TRP A 188 5.77 -10.81 17.48
CA TRP A 188 6.63 -11.95 17.86
C TRP A 188 7.23 -12.69 16.66
N ALA A 189 6.66 -12.49 15.47
CA ALA A 189 7.13 -13.05 14.21
C ALA A 189 7.93 -12.05 13.35
N SER A 190 8.06 -10.78 13.77
CA SER A 190 8.58 -9.69 12.93
C SER A 190 10.05 -9.83 12.51
N ASN A 191 10.83 -10.62 13.25
CA ASN A 191 12.25 -10.86 13.01
C ASN A 191 12.52 -12.31 12.60
N ARG A 192 11.47 -13.04 12.18
CA ARG A 192 11.55 -14.43 11.80
C ARG A 192 11.47 -14.58 10.29
N GLU A 193 12.07 -15.65 9.79
CA GLU A 193 12.21 -15.97 8.39
C GLU A 193 11.81 -17.43 8.13
N THR A 194 11.25 -17.67 6.96
CA THR A 194 10.84 -19.00 6.49
C THR A 194 11.45 -19.27 5.11
N THR A 195 11.66 -20.55 4.80
CA THR A 195 12.22 -20.94 3.50
C THR A 195 11.20 -20.76 2.38
N ARG A 196 9.94 -21.15 2.63
CA ARG A 196 8.83 -20.85 1.73
C ARG A 196 8.09 -19.61 2.24
N PRO A 197 7.67 -18.70 1.36
CA PRO A 197 6.95 -17.49 1.77
C PRO A 197 5.63 -17.80 2.49
N GLU A 198 4.93 -18.87 2.09
CA GLU A 198 3.65 -19.25 2.70
C GLU A 198 3.80 -19.76 4.14
N ASP A 199 4.94 -20.39 4.45
CA ASP A 199 5.22 -20.91 5.78
C ASP A 199 5.24 -19.79 6.83
N MET A 200 5.46 -18.53 6.45
CA MET A 200 5.34 -17.39 7.36
C MET A 200 3.94 -17.27 7.94
N ALA A 201 2.92 -17.56 7.12
CA ALA A 201 1.53 -17.58 7.57
C ALA A 201 1.23 -18.89 8.33
N TYR A 202 1.67 -20.02 7.79
CA TYR A 202 1.35 -21.34 8.37
C TYR A 202 1.98 -21.57 9.74
N ALA A 203 3.16 -21.00 9.99
CA ALA A 203 3.81 -21.04 11.30
C ALA A 203 3.01 -20.31 12.40
N LEU A 204 2.06 -19.45 12.03
CA LEU A 204 1.27 -18.63 12.95
C LEU A 204 -0.13 -19.19 13.24
N LEU A 205 -0.57 -20.24 12.54
CA LEU A 205 -1.93 -20.79 12.70
C LEU A 205 -2.27 -21.12 14.15
N GLY A 206 -1.39 -21.84 14.83
CA GLY A 206 -1.61 -22.19 16.24
C GLY A 206 -1.39 -21.04 17.23
N ILE A 207 -0.62 -20.02 16.86
CA ILE A 207 -0.46 -18.78 17.65
C ILE A 207 -1.77 -18.00 17.68
N PHE A 208 -2.49 -18.01 16.57
CA PHE A 208 -3.79 -17.35 16.40
C PHE A 208 -4.99 -18.25 16.70
N ASP A 209 -4.78 -19.56 16.85
CA ASP A 209 -5.82 -20.58 17.02
C ASP A 209 -6.83 -20.60 15.86
N VAL A 210 -6.30 -20.59 14.64
CA VAL A 210 -7.07 -20.60 13.38
C VAL A 210 -6.68 -21.77 12.50
N ASN A 211 -7.60 -22.19 11.64
CA ASN A 211 -7.35 -23.21 10.62
C ASN A 211 -7.63 -22.66 9.22
N MET A 212 -6.80 -23.03 8.26
CA MET A 212 -6.99 -22.68 6.85
C MET A 212 -6.33 -23.72 5.93
N PRO A 213 -6.84 -23.92 4.69
CA PRO A 213 -6.21 -24.82 3.72
C PRO A 213 -4.77 -24.39 3.41
N LEU A 214 -3.85 -25.33 3.23
CA LEU A 214 -2.48 -25.03 2.83
C LEU A 214 -2.36 -25.06 1.31
N ILE A 215 -1.99 -23.93 0.71
CA ILE A 215 -1.83 -23.75 -0.73
C ILE A 215 -0.39 -23.32 -0.98
N TYR A 216 0.51 -24.29 -1.15
CA TYR A 216 1.89 -23.98 -1.54
C TYR A 216 1.94 -23.49 -2.98
N GLY A 217 2.62 -22.35 -3.20
CA GLY A 217 2.65 -21.63 -4.48
C GLY A 217 1.79 -20.35 -4.49
N GLU A 218 1.02 -20.06 -3.43
CA GLU A 218 0.24 -18.82 -3.34
C GLU A 218 1.08 -17.58 -2.92
N GLY A 219 2.31 -17.79 -2.45
CA GLY A 219 3.23 -16.73 -2.04
C GLY A 219 2.71 -15.90 -0.87
N ALA A 220 2.92 -14.57 -0.93
CA ALA A 220 2.50 -13.63 0.11
C ALA A 220 0.97 -13.60 0.37
N LYS A 221 0.16 -14.16 -0.54
CA LYS A 221 -1.30 -14.27 -0.36
C LYS A 221 -1.66 -15.10 0.88
N ALA A 222 -0.82 -16.07 1.26
CA ALA A 222 -1.03 -16.88 2.46
C ALA A 222 -1.13 -16.00 3.73
N PHE A 223 -0.26 -14.99 3.85
CA PHE A 223 -0.25 -14.10 5.03
C PHE A 223 -1.45 -13.15 5.06
N ARG A 224 -1.93 -12.71 3.90
CA ARG A 224 -3.20 -11.98 3.80
C ARG A 224 -4.37 -12.86 4.25
N ARG A 225 -4.42 -14.09 3.75
CA ARG A 225 -5.49 -15.05 4.07
C ARG A 225 -5.49 -15.44 5.55
N LEU A 226 -4.32 -15.50 6.19
CA LEU A 226 -4.20 -15.59 7.66
C LEU A 226 -4.90 -14.42 8.36
N GLN A 227 -4.61 -13.17 7.96
CA GLN A 227 -5.22 -11.98 8.56
C GLN A 227 -6.73 -11.93 8.34
N GLU A 228 -7.21 -12.36 7.17
CA GLU A 228 -8.65 -12.53 6.89
C GLU A 228 -9.30 -13.54 7.83
N THR A 229 -8.67 -14.70 8.06
CA THR A 229 -9.18 -15.71 8.99
C THR A 229 -9.19 -15.18 10.43
N ILE A 230 -8.10 -14.55 10.88
CA ILE A 230 -8.04 -13.93 12.21
C ILE A 230 -9.16 -12.91 12.39
N LEU A 231 -9.40 -12.07 11.40
CA LEU A 231 -10.42 -11.04 11.47
C LEU A 231 -11.85 -11.59 11.55
N ARG A 232 -12.11 -12.76 10.95
CA ARG A 232 -13.42 -13.43 11.01
C ARG A 232 -13.72 -13.94 12.42
N ASP A 233 -12.70 -14.37 13.15
CA ASP A 233 -12.84 -15.03 14.45
C ASP A 233 -12.57 -14.11 15.64
N VAL A 234 -11.79 -13.02 15.44
CA VAL A 234 -11.30 -12.14 16.49
C VAL A 234 -11.65 -10.67 16.23
N ASP A 235 -12.48 -10.11 17.11
CA ASP A 235 -12.78 -8.67 17.15
C ASP A 235 -11.69 -7.90 17.92
N ASP A 236 -10.52 -7.77 17.29
CA ASP A 236 -9.37 -7.01 17.78
C ASP A 236 -8.78 -6.11 16.68
N GLN A 237 -9.09 -4.81 16.77
CA GLN A 237 -8.65 -3.79 15.81
C GLN A 237 -7.13 -3.54 15.82
N SER A 238 -6.38 -4.09 16.78
CA SER A 238 -4.92 -4.05 16.74
C SER A 238 -4.35 -4.78 15.54
N LEU A 239 -5.11 -5.66 14.87
CA LEU A 239 -4.75 -6.24 13.58
C LEU A 239 -4.38 -5.17 12.53
N PHE A 240 -4.97 -3.98 12.60
CA PHE A 240 -4.68 -2.89 11.68
C PHE A 240 -3.61 -1.92 12.22
N ALA A 241 -3.04 -2.18 13.39
CA ALA A 241 -2.07 -1.30 14.04
C ALA A 241 -0.62 -1.72 13.77
N TRP A 242 -0.29 -1.88 12.48
CA TRP A 242 1.07 -2.10 12.00
C TRP A 242 1.74 -0.77 11.58
N GLY A 243 3.06 -0.71 11.74
CA GLY A 243 3.94 0.44 11.51
C GLY A 243 4.21 1.31 12.74
N PRO A 244 5.10 2.30 12.63
CA PRO A 244 5.55 3.12 13.76
C PRO A 244 4.44 4.03 14.31
N VAL A 245 4.33 4.13 15.63
CA VAL A 245 3.40 5.03 16.34
C VAL A 245 4.12 6.32 16.71
N TYR A 246 3.52 7.47 16.35
CA TYR A 246 4.04 8.79 16.71
C TYR A 246 3.08 9.52 17.66
N GLU A 247 3.65 10.32 18.55
CA GLU A 247 2.92 11.26 19.39
C GLU A 247 2.80 12.63 18.71
N GLY A 248 1.61 13.22 18.72
CA GLY A 248 1.37 14.56 18.16
C GLY A 248 1.03 14.59 16.66
N ASP A 249 1.36 15.69 15.99
CA ASP A 249 1.06 15.89 14.56
C ASP A 249 2.19 15.32 13.68
N ALA A 250 1.99 14.11 13.13
CA ALA A 250 2.89 13.52 12.14
C ALA A 250 2.66 14.07 10.71
N SER A 251 2.25 15.33 10.57
CA SER A 251 2.03 15.99 9.28
C SER A 251 3.27 15.99 8.36
N GLY A 252 4.46 15.74 8.89
CA GLY A 252 5.71 15.54 8.14
C GLY A 252 5.98 14.13 7.59
N VAL A 253 5.15 13.12 7.89
CA VAL A 253 5.40 11.69 7.57
C VAL A 253 4.24 11.05 6.78
N LEU A 254 3.50 11.84 6.00
CA LEU A 254 2.48 11.32 5.08
C LEU A 254 3.15 10.97 3.73
N ASP A 255 3.55 9.71 3.61
CA ASP A 255 3.83 9.06 2.34
C ASP A 255 2.58 9.13 1.45
N LYS A 256 2.75 9.35 0.15
CA LYS A 256 1.64 9.48 -0.82
C LYS A 256 1.12 8.12 -1.30
N THR A 257 1.70 7.04 -0.83
CA THR A 257 1.44 5.70 -1.33
C THR A 257 0.21 5.11 -0.64
N THR A 258 -0.83 4.77 -1.40
CA THR A 258 -1.94 3.96 -0.90
C THR A 258 -1.40 2.59 -0.52
N LEU A 259 -1.70 2.14 0.69
CA LEU A 259 -1.28 0.84 1.22
C LEU A 259 -2.49 -0.08 1.36
N PRO A 260 -2.28 -1.41 1.31
CA PRO A 260 -3.31 -2.35 1.70
C PRO A 260 -3.77 -2.12 3.16
N LEU A 261 -4.97 -2.58 3.52
CA LEU A 261 -5.43 -2.55 4.91
C LEU A 261 -4.68 -3.56 5.78
N PHE A 262 -4.39 -4.73 5.21
CA PHE A 262 -3.61 -5.78 5.85
C PHE A 262 -2.11 -5.56 5.62
N ALA A 263 -1.31 -5.95 6.60
CA ALA A 263 0.14 -5.94 6.45
C ALA A 263 0.57 -6.99 5.42
N GLU A 264 1.65 -6.73 4.68
CA GLU A 264 2.17 -7.71 3.72
C GLU A 264 3.01 -8.80 4.39
N GLU A 265 3.59 -8.50 5.55
CA GLU A 265 4.44 -9.41 6.32
C GLU A 265 4.45 -9.05 7.83
N PRO A 266 4.82 -9.98 8.72
CA PRO A 266 4.91 -9.70 10.16
C PRO A 266 5.91 -8.60 10.54
N SER A 267 6.91 -8.33 9.69
CA SER A 267 7.93 -7.31 9.94
C SER A 267 7.30 -5.91 10.16
N TRP A 268 6.15 -5.65 9.53
CA TRP A 268 5.41 -4.39 9.67
C TRP A 268 4.84 -4.19 11.09
N PHE A 269 4.73 -5.25 11.90
CA PHE A 269 4.32 -5.18 13.29
C PHE A 269 5.50 -5.05 14.26
N ARG A 270 6.75 -4.85 13.78
CA ARG A 270 7.95 -4.75 14.65
C ARG A 270 7.80 -3.71 15.77
N ALA A 271 7.10 -2.61 15.51
CA ALA A 271 6.87 -1.53 16.47
C ALA A 271 5.54 -1.67 17.25
N SER A 272 4.84 -2.80 17.11
CA SER A 272 3.46 -2.98 17.58
C SER A 272 3.34 -3.90 18.79
N GLY A 273 4.47 -4.36 19.36
CA GLY A 273 4.51 -5.36 20.45
C GLY A 273 3.91 -4.90 21.77
N ASP A 274 3.82 -3.59 22.00
CA ASP A 274 3.22 -2.96 23.17
C ASP A 274 1.76 -2.55 22.96
N ILE A 275 1.18 -2.77 21.78
CA ILE A 275 -0.19 -2.38 21.47
C ILE A 275 -1.16 -3.34 22.14
N VAL A 276 -2.14 -2.81 22.86
CA VAL A 276 -3.20 -3.57 23.55
C VAL A 276 -4.58 -3.06 23.17
N PRO A 277 -5.58 -3.95 22.96
CA PRO A 277 -6.95 -3.51 22.71
C PRO A 277 -7.54 -2.84 23.95
N PHE A 278 -8.52 -1.97 23.74
CA PHE A 278 -9.38 -1.47 24.80
C PHE A 278 -10.82 -1.44 24.31
N ARG A 279 -11.79 -1.68 25.21
CA ARG A 279 -13.21 -1.58 24.88
C ARG A 279 -13.86 -0.42 25.63
N PRO A 280 -14.27 0.66 24.95
CA PRO A 280 -15.05 1.71 25.56
C PRO A 280 -16.45 1.18 25.93
N ARG A 281 -16.87 1.35 27.19
CA ARG A 281 -18.24 1.01 27.61
C ARG A 281 -19.25 1.81 26.79
N GLY A 282 -20.27 1.13 26.24
CA GLY A 282 -21.36 1.74 25.46
C GLY A 282 -21.05 1.99 23.99
N VAL A 283 -19.87 1.59 23.51
CA VAL A 283 -19.45 1.75 22.10
C VAL A 283 -18.99 0.39 21.58
N GLU A 284 -19.90 -0.33 20.92
CA GLU A 284 -19.56 -1.53 20.16
C GLU A 284 -19.10 -1.09 18.77
N THR A 285 -17.79 -1.05 18.53
CA THR A 285 -17.33 -1.02 17.14
C THR A 285 -17.73 -2.31 16.48
N ARG A 286 -18.44 -2.19 15.37
CA ARG A 286 -18.78 -3.35 14.55
C ARG A 286 -17.80 -3.40 13.39
N LEU A 287 -16.94 -4.41 13.38
CA LEU A 287 -16.23 -4.83 12.18
C LEU A 287 -17.19 -5.74 11.40
N ARG A 288 -17.46 -5.38 10.15
CA ARG A 288 -18.21 -6.25 9.22
C ARG A 288 -17.30 -6.62 8.07
N VAL A 289 -16.95 -7.88 8.00
CA VAL A 289 -16.13 -8.43 6.92
C VAL A 289 -16.99 -8.61 5.67
N ALA A 290 -16.52 -8.07 4.56
CA ALA A 290 -17.03 -8.33 3.21
C ALA A 290 -15.99 -9.11 2.40
N HIS A 291 -16.29 -9.40 1.13
CA HIS A 291 -15.41 -10.20 0.26
C HIS A 291 -14.12 -9.45 -0.16
N ASP A 292 -14.16 -8.12 -0.23
CA ASP A 292 -13.08 -7.26 -0.75
C ASP A 292 -12.57 -6.24 0.29
N GLY A 293 -13.15 -6.22 1.48
CA GLY A 293 -12.81 -5.26 2.52
C GLY A 293 -13.62 -5.42 3.80
N VAL A 294 -13.54 -4.42 4.67
CA VAL A 294 -14.16 -4.39 6.00
C VAL A 294 -14.85 -3.07 6.21
N THR A 295 -16.10 -3.11 6.64
CA THR A 295 -16.70 -1.92 7.25
C THR A 295 -16.27 -1.82 8.70
N ILE A 296 -15.59 -0.74 9.04
CA ILE A 296 -15.33 -0.34 10.44
C ILE A 296 -16.23 0.84 10.78
N ALA A 297 -16.99 0.72 11.87
CA ALA A 297 -17.71 1.85 12.45
C ALA A 297 -16.77 2.58 13.43
N THR A 298 -16.26 3.76 13.07
CA THR A 298 -15.25 4.51 13.86
C THR A 298 -15.45 6.02 13.69
N PRO A 299 -15.05 6.88 14.65
CA PRO A 299 -14.96 8.31 14.40
C PRO A 299 -14.04 8.59 13.21
N LEU A 300 -14.36 9.60 12.39
CA LEU A 300 -13.48 10.01 11.30
C LEU A 300 -13.11 11.48 11.47
N TRP A 301 -11.84 11.75 11.71
CA TRP A 301 -11.35 13.10 11.95
C TRP A 301 -10.71 13.64 10.70
N LYS A 302 -11.37 14.61 10.07
CA LYS A 302 -10.82 15.34 8.94
C LYS A 302 -9.54 16.06 9.39
N LYS A 303 -8.42 15.81 8.71
CA LYS A 303 -7.20 16.60 8.94
C LYS A 303 -7.51 18.04 8.52
N ARG A 304 -7.47 18.99 9.46
CA ARG A 304 -7.49 20.42 9.14
C ARG A 304 -6.06 20.82 8.80
N ASP A 305 -5.83 21.33 7.60
CA ASP A 305 -4.52 21.85 7.24
C ASP A 305 -4.16 23.02 8.18
N SER A 306 -2.99 22.93 8.80
CA SER A 306 -2.42 24.00 9.62
C SER A 306 -1.85 25.15 8.78
N SER A 307 -1.77 24.98 7.45
CA SER A 307 -1.35 26.01 6.52
C SER A 307 -2.42 26.22 5.44
N SER A 308 -2.85 27.47 5.25
CA SER A 308 -3.73 27.87 4.13
C SER A 308 -3.09 27.75 2.74
N TRP A 309 -1.84 27.27 2.66
CA TRP A 309 -0.99 27.34 1.46
C TRP A 309 -0.70 25.98 0.83
N ILE A 310 -1.02 24.87 1.51
CA ILE A 310 -0.91 23.51 0.97
C ILE A 310 -2.32 23.01 0.69
N LYS A 311 -2.75 23.03 -0.58
CA LYS A 311 -3.98 22.35 -1.02
C LYS A 311 -3.67 20.87 -1.19
N ARG A 312 -3.78 20.06 -0.14
CA ARG A 312 -3.89 18.59 -0.29
C ARG A 312 -5.30 18.15 0.12
N PRO A 313 -5.77 17.01 -0.41
CA PRO A 313 -7.16 16.85 -0.82
C PRO A 313 -8.06 16.78 0.41
N ASN A 314 -9.27 17.35 0.29
CA ASN A 314 -10.31 17.48 1.33
C ASN A 314 -10.81 16.15 1.93
N HIS A 315 -10.09 15.03 1.76
CA HIS A 315 -10.58 13.68 1.96
C HIS A 315 -9.63 12.74 2.70
N VAL A 316 -8.65 13.27 3.45
CA VAL A 316 -7.82 12.48 4.37
C VAL A 316 -8.36 12.58 5.79
N TYR A 317 -8.56 11.43 6.41
CA TYR A 317 -9.11 11.29 7.75
C TYR A 317 -8.18 10.47 8.64
N LEU A 318 -8.20 10.79 9.93
CA LEU A 318 -7.73 9.87 10.96
C LEU A 318 -8.88 8.98 11.37
N ALA A 319 -8.64 7.67 11.31
CA ALA A 319 -9.53 6.63 11.77
C ALA A 319 -8.96 6.04 13.08
N PRO A 320 -9.49 6.44 14.25
CA PRO A 320 -9.20 5.81 15.53
C PRO A 320 -9.44 4.30 15.48
N LEU A 321 -8.62 3.56 16.20
CA LEU A 321 -8.76 2.15 16.49
C LEU A 321 -9.00 1.95 17.98
N GLN A 322 -9.70 0.87 18.33
CA GLN A 322 -9.92 0.42 19.70
C GLN A 322 -8.70 -0.29 20.28
N CYS A 323 -7.52 0.30 20.09
CA CYS A 323 -6.27 -0.14 20.66
C CYS A 323 -5.41 1.05 21.08
N GLN A 324 -4.44 0.79 21.95
CA GLN A 324 -3.56 1.80 22.57
C GLN A 324 -2.18 1.18 22.81
N GLN A 325 -1.17 2.00 23.04
CA GLN A 325 0.09 1.52 23.60
C GLN A 325 -0.07 1.19 25.09
N LYS A 326 0.57 0.11 25.54
CA LYS A 326 0.59 -0.31 26.95
C LYS A 326 1.17 0.80 27.80
N GLY A 327 0.46 1.20 28.85
CA GLY A 327 0.84 2.32 29.72
C GLY A 327 0.30 3.68 29.26
N ASN A 328 -0.13 3.84 28.01
CA ASN A 328 -0.72 5.09 27.50
C ASN A 328 -2.26 5.08 27.65
N PHE A 329 -2.74 5.09 28.89
CA PHE A 329 -4.16 4.84 29.20
C PHE A 329 -5.15 5.90 28.69
N LEU A 330 -4.66 7.11 28.39
CA LEU A 330 -5.50 8.25 27.97
C LEU A 330 -5.67 8.33 26.45
N ASN A 331 -4.77 7.71 25.70
CA ASN A 331 -4.76 7.80 24.25
C ASN A 331 -5.02 6.44 23.59
N GLY A 332 -5.63 6.47 22.42
CA GLY A 332 -5.75 5.35 21.50
C GLY A 332 -4.87 5.58 20.27
N ILE A 333 -4.83 4.57 19.40
CA ILE A 333 -4.09 4.60 18.14
C ILE A 333 -5.05 4.96 17.02
N ALA A 334 -4.60 5.70 16.02
CA ALA A 334 -5.33 6.01 14.79
C ALA A 334 -4.48 5.70 13.57
N MET A 335 -5.14 5.28 12.49
CA MET A 335 -4.53 5.13 11.17
C MET A 335 -5.00 6.24 10.23
N TRP A 336 -4.18 6.54 9.22
CA TRP A 336 -4.55 7.44 8.14
C TRP A 336 -5.37 6.72 7.08
N VAL A 337 -6.54 7.28 6.75
CA VAL A 337 -7.41 6.80 5.68
C VAL A 337 -7.75 7.91 4.69
N TYR A 338 -7.95 7.54 3.43
CA TYR A 338 -8.34 8.43 2.35
C TYR A 338 -9.70 8.02 1.79
N CYS A 339 -10.59 8.98 1.61
CA CYS A 339 -11.86 8.84 0.92
C CYS A 339 -11.73 9.39 -0.51
N PRO A 340 -12.14 8.67 -1.56
CA PRO A 340 -12.11 9.20 -2.93
C PRO A 340 -13.35 10.04 -3.28
N VAL A 341 -14.34 10.16 -2.38
CA VAL A 341 -15.61 10.84 -2.66
C VAL A 341 -15.48 12.34 -2.35
N GLU A 342 -15.61 13.14 -3.40
CA GLU A 342 -15.84 14.58 -3.32
C GLU A 342 -17.21 14.80 -2.64
N ASP A 343 -17.27 15.53 -1.52
CA ASP A 343 -18.49 15.82 -0.73
C ASP A 343 -19.01 14.77 0.28
N PHE A 344 -18.12 14.17 1.07
CA PHE A 344 -18.50 13.34 2.24
C PHE A 344 -19.43 14.06 3.26
N ASP A 345 -19.29 15.39 3.40
CA ASP A 345 -20.03 16.17 4.40
C ASP A 345 -21.55 16.30 4.06
N GLU A 346 -21.97 16.02 2.81
CA GLU A 346 -23.39 16.07 2.36
C GLU A 346 -24.05 14.69 2.25
N VAL A 347 -23.29 13.59 2.38
CA VAL A 347 -23.86 12.24 2.31
C VAL A 347 -24.62 11.96 3.61
N ALA A 348 -25.95 12.06 3.56
CA ALA A 348 -26.82 11.61 4.64
C ALA A 348 -26.46 10.16 5.00
N LEU A 349 -26.13 9.93 6.29
CA LEU A 349 -25.71 8.66 6.92
C LEU A 349 -26.81 7.56 6.88
N GLY A 350 -27.44 7.34 5.73
CA GLY A 350 -28.68 6.58 5.57
C GLY A 350 -28.53 5.20 4.93
N SER A 351 -27.76 5.02 3.85
CA SER A 351 -27.68 3.70 3.19
C SER A 351 -26.61 3.61 2.10
N SER A 352 -25.33 3.50 2.48
CA SER A 352 -24.25 2.81 1.72
C SER A 352 -22.91 3.13 2.40
N SER A 353 -22.05 2.12 2.59
CA SER A 353 -20.75 2.32 3.24
C SER A 353 -19.80 3.06 2.30
N VAL A 354 -19.26 4.20 2.75
CA VAL A 354 -18.34 5.02 1.94
C VAL A 354 -16.97 4.31 1.81
N PRO A 355 -16.36 4.26 0.61
CA PRO A 355 -15.07 3.62 0.41
C PRO A 355 -13.91 4.42 0.99
N PHE A 356 -12.98 3.75 1.66
CA PHE A 356 -11.75 4.29 2.23
C PHE A 356 -10.55 3.39 1.92
N TYR A 357 -9.36 3.99 1.94
CA TYR A 357 -8.08 3.30 1.75
C TYR A 357 -7.07 3.74 2.78
N ARG A 358 -6.23 2.82 3.27
CA ARG A 358 -5.08 3.19 4.10
C ARG A 358 -4.01 3.85 3.23
N ILE A 359 -3.37 4.89 3.74
CA ILE A 359 -2.38 5.69 2.97
C ILE A 359 -1.05 5.86 3.67
N SER A 360 -0.84 5.22 4.83
CA SER A 360 0.40 5.39 5.58
C SER A 360 0.72 4.17 6.45
N LEU A 361 2.01 3.84 6.52
CA LEU A 361 2.57 2.94 7.53
C LEU A 361 2.52 3.60 8.92
N THR A 362 2.49 4.92 8.98
CA THR A 362 2.52 5.69 10.22
C THR A 362 1.18 5.63 10.96
N LEU A 363 1.26 5.36 12.26
CA LEU A 363 0.16 5.42 13.21
C LEU A 363 0.30 6.66 14.10
N LEU A 364 -0.83 7.16 14.58
CA LEU A 364 -0.87 8.31 15.48
C LEU A 364 -1.51 7.99 16.82
N THR A 365 -1.00 8.64 17.87
CA THR A 365 -1.62 8.65 19.19
C THR A 365 -2.66 9.77 19.27
N ILE A 366 -3.88 9.42 19.71
CA ILE A 366 -5.01 10.36 19.81
C ILE A 366 -5.79 10.19 21.12
N PRO A 367 -6.45 11.24 21.65
CA PRO A 367 -7.22 11.12 22.89
C PRO A 367 -8.39 10.14 22.76
N LYS A 368 -8.55 9.20 23.72
CA LYS A 368 -9.67 8.24 23.72
C LYS A 368 -11.05 8.89 23.82
N THR A 369 -11.12 10.16 24.26
CA THR A 369 -12.37 10.93 24.29
C THR A 369 -13.02 11.03 22.91
N ALA A 370 -12.26 10.84 21.83
CA ALA A 370 -12.75 10.65 20.47
C ALA A 370 -13.97 9.72 20.40
N TRP A 371 -13.82 8.53 20.98
CA TRP A 371 -14.82 7.47 20.94
C TRP A 371 -16.12 7.80 21.68
N ARG A 372 -16.12 8.82 22.55
CA ARG A 372 -17.29 9.22 23.32
C ARG A 372 -17.96 10.50 22.82
N LYS A 373 -17.18 11.39 22.20
CA LYS A 373 -17.61 12.75 21.86
C LYS A 373 -17.97 12.91 20.39
N GLU A 374 -17.48 12.03 19.54
CA GLU A 374 -17.55 12.17 18.09
C GLU A 374 -18.55 11.17 17.51
N ASN A 375 -19.18 11.55 16.40
CA ASN A 375 -20.11 10.68 15.70
C ASN A 375 -19.38 9.50 15.05
N LEU A 376 -19.95 8.30 15.16
CA LEU A 376 -19.44 7.12 14.48
C LEU A 376 -19.87 7.13 13.02
N CYS A 377 -18.91 6.93 12.12
CA CYS A 377 -19.14 6.79 10.69
C CYS A 377 -18.82 5.35 10.26
N SER A 378 -19.59 4.81 9.32
CA SER A 378 -19.27 3.51 8.71
C SER A 378 -18.31 3.71 7.54
N ALA A 379 -17.07 3.25 7.71
CA ALA A 379 -16.02 3.33 6.69
C ALA A 379 -15.74 1.95 6.10
N PHE A 380 -15.90 1.79 4.78
CA PHE A 380 -15.53 0.56 4.09
C PHE A 380 -14.07 0.61 3.65
N LEU A 381 -13.20 -0.22 4.23
CA LEU A 381 -11.77 -0.28 3.96
C LEU A 381 -11.43 -1.52 3.13
N TYR A 382 -10.80 -1.36 1.97
CA TYR A 382 -10.42 -2.47 1.10
C TYR A 382 -9.23 -3.28 1.63
N PHE A 383 -9.27 -4.61 1.50
CA PHE A 383 -8.18 -5.50 1.94
C PHE A 383 -6.90 -5.33 1.14
N ALA A 384 -7.05 -5.42 -0.18
CA ALA A 384 -5.99 -5.16 -1.10
C ALA A 384 -5.91 -3.65 -1.33
N ASN A 385 -4.69 -3.12 -1.50
CA ASN A 385 -4.56 -2.02 -2.43
C ASN A 385 -5.15 -2.57 -3.73
N ARG A 386 -6.21 -1.95 -4.27
CA ARG A 386 -6.72 -2.43 -5.55
C ARG A 386 -5.52 -2.52 -6.49
N GLU A 387 -5.18 -3.73 -6.94
CA GLU A 387 -4.82 -3.83 -8.35
C GLU A 387 -6.06 -3.30 -9.05
N ARG A 388 -6.02 -2.02 -9.43
CA ARG A 388 -6.67 -1.63 -10.66
C ARG A 388 -6.12 -2.61 -11.70
N ARG A 389 -6.86 -3.67 -12.04
CA ARG A 389 -6.88 -4.13 -13.43
C ARG A 389 -7.29 -2.87 -14.20
N ASN A 390 -6.32 -2.26 -14.87
CA ASN A 390 -6.46 -1.11 -15.75
C ASN A 390 -7.56 -0.12 -15.35
N ALA A 391 -7.19 0.85 -14.53
CA ALA A 391 -7.53 2.21 -14.91
C ALA A 391 -6.20 2.94 -15.06
N ILE A 392 -5.60 2.77 -16.24
CA ILE A 392 -4.95 3.88 -16.90
C ILE A 392 -6.04 4.94 -17.05
N GLU A 393 -6.03 5.91 -16.16
CA GLU A 393 -6.18 7.32 -16.53
C GLU A 393 -5.01 7.99 -15.79
N THR A 394 -3.84 7.88 -16.40
CA THR A 394 -3.08 9.04 -16.87
C THR A 394 -3.09 10.20 -15.88
N VAL A 395 -1.97 10.36 -15.17
CA VAL A 395 -1.36 11.70 -15.20
C VAL A 395 -1.02 11.90 -16.68
N ASP A 396 -1.82 12.71 -17.36
CA ASP A 396 -1.46 13.13 -18.72
C ASP A 396 -0.20 13.99 -18.61
N ASP A 397 0.95 13.40 -18.94
CA ASP A 397 2.01 14.11 -19.67
C ASP A 397 1.56 14.27 -21.14
N LYS A 398 0.33 14.74 -21.33
CA LYS A 398 -0.29 15.05 -22.62
C LYS A 398 -0.98 16.38 -22.50
N GLY A 399 -0.43 17.38 -23.14
CA GLY A 399 -0.93 18.74 -23.01
C GLY A 399 -0.09 19.73 -23.77
N CYS A 400 -0.41 21.00 -23.61
CA CYS A 400 0.43 22.07 -24.09
C CYS A 400 1.00 22.91 -22.96
N VAL A 401 2.23 23.38 -23.14
CA VAL A 401 2.97 24.18 -22.17
C VAL A 401 3.30 25.51 -22.83
N ILE A 402 3.00 26.63 -22.17
CA ILE A 402 3.41 27.94 -22.69
C ILE A 402 4.90 28.11 -22.45
N ARG A 403 5.67 28.07 -23.53
CA ARG A 403 7.13 28.23 -23.53
C ARG A 403 7.53 29.69 -23.65
N THR A 404 6.89 30.46 -24.52
CA THR A 404 7.24 31.87 -24.76
C THR A 404 6.04 32.78 -24.59
N LEU A 405 6.26 33.97 -24.02
CA LEU A 405 5.27 35.04 -23.92
C LEU A 405 5.85 36.39 -24.36
N PRO A 406 5.03 37.36 -24.78
CA PRO A 406 5.47 38.74 -24.97
C PRO A 406 6.09 39.33 -23.69
N GLN A 407 7.13 40.14 -23.86
CA GLN A 407 7.75 40.85 -22.73
C GLN A 407 6.71 41.73 -22.03
N GLY A 408 6.62 41.63 -20.69
CA GLY A 408 5.67 42.39 -19.88
C GLY A 408 4.31 41.70 -19.65
N TYR A 409 3.98 40.67 -20.42
CA TYR A 409 2.75 39.88 -20.23
C TYR A 409 3.01 38.62 -19.43
N ARG A 410 2.07 38.27 -18.54
CA ARG A 410 2.08 37.02 -17.74
C ARG A 410 0.78 36.25 -17.95
N ALA A 411 0.86 34.93 -18.08
CA ALA A 411 -0.30 34.06 -17.97
C ALA A 411 -0.71 33.97 -16.49
N SER A 412 -1.98 34.27 -16.19
CA SER A 412 -2.45 34.42 -14.80
C SER A 412 -3.57 33.43 -14.44
N GLU A 413 -4.67 33.43 -15.19
CA GLU A 413 -5.86 32.62 -14.90
C GLU A 413 -6.24 31.79 -16.12
N MET A 414 -6.66 30.54 -15.91
CA MET A 414 -7.15 29.67 -16.98
C MET A 414 -8.59 29.28 -16.72
N TYR A 415 -9.38 29.22 -17.79
CA TYR A 415 -10.76 28.77 -17.77
C TYR A 415 -11.05 27.83 -18.94
N SER A 416 -11.77 26.75 -18.64
CA SER A 416 -12.45 25.91 -19.63
C SER A 416 -13.71 25.35 -18.98
N ARG A 417 -14.81 25.17 -19.73
CA ARG A 417 -16.08 24.64 -19.20
C ARG A 417 -15.89 23.30 -18.46
N GLY A 418 -14.93 22.48 -18.89
CA GLY A 418 -14.64 21.20 -18.26
C GLY A 418 -13.88 21.28 -16.92
N TRP A 419 -13.19 22.39 -16.64
CA TRP A 419 -12.31 22.55 -15.46
C TRP A 419 -12.69 23.70 -14.54
N GLY A 420 -13.56 24.62 -14.97
CA GLY A 420 -13.89 25.85 -14.26
C GLY A 420 -12.76 26.89 -14.29
N LEU A 421 -12.91 27.93 -13.48
CA LEU A 421 -11.97 29.06 -13.38
C LEU A 421 -10.88 28.79 -12.32
N GLY A 422 -9.67 29.29 -12.54
CA GLY A 422 -8.65 29.41 -11.48
C GLY A 422 -7.65 28.25 -11.33
N ARG A 423 -7.49 27.40 -12.34
CA ARG A 423 -6.36 26.46 -12.39
C ARG A 423 -5.07 27.18 -12.83
N THR A 424 -4.03 27.11 -12.01
CA THR A 424 -2.67 27.56 -12.34
C THR A 424 -1.77 26.34 -12.45
N THR A 425 -1.77 25.71 -13.63
CA THR A 425 -0.89 24.59 -13.97
C THR A 425 0.12 25.04 -15.04
N ALA A 426 1.33 24.50 -15.00
CA ALA A 426 2.34 24.75 -16.04
C ALA A 426 2.05 23.97 -17.33
N ILE A 427 1.26 22.89 -17.24
CA ILE A 427 0.85 22.04 -18.37
C ILE A 427 -0.66 22.09 -18.49
N ILE A 428 -1.16 22.46 -19.67
CA ILE A 428 -2.58 22.51 -20.04
C ILE A 428 -2.96 21.13 -20.60
N PRO A 429 -3.68 20.27 -19.85
CA PRO A 429 -3.88 18.87 -20.24
C PRO A 429 -4.89 18.71 -21.39
N PHE A 430 -4.68 17.74 -22.28
CA PHE A 430 -5.71 17.35 -23.24
C PHE A 430 -6.72 16.41 -22.58
N THR A 431 -7.89 16.88 -22.13
CA THR A 431 -8.94 15.95 -21.67
C THR A 431 -9.67 15.23 -22.80
N SER A 432 -9.88 13.92 -22.64
CA SER A 432 -10.68 13.06 -23.54
C SER A 432 -12.14 13.49 -23.73
N ARG A 433 -12.65 14.41 -22.88
CA ARG A 433 -13.99 15.00 -22.98
C ARG A 433 -14.10 16.11 -24.05
N MET A 434 -12.99 16.60 -24.60
CA MET A 434 -12.94 17.68 -25.61
C MET A 434 -13.16 17.21 -27.06
N ILE A 435 -13.84 16.08 -27.29
CA ILE A 435 -14.02 15.48 -28.64
C ILE A 435 -15.44 15.74 -29.20
N ARG A 436 -16.28 16.55 -28.54
CA ARG A 436 -17.69 16.68 -28.93
C ARG A 436 -17.92 17.87 -29.86
N SER A 437 -18.64 17.57 -30.96
CA SER A 437 -19.06 18.46 -32.06
C SER A 437 -18.01 18.67 -33.16
N TYR A 438 -18.16 17.92 -34.27
CA TYR A 438 -17.37 18.02 -35.52
C TYR A 438 -15.84 18.13 -35.36
N GLY A 439 -15.29 17.58 -34.27
CA GLY A 439 -13.87 17.59 -34.02
C GLY A 439 -13.32 18.90 -33.46
N LEU A 440 -14.13 19.83 -32.94
CA LEU A 440 -13.64 21.00 -32.20
C LEU A 440 -13.86 20.78 -30.70
N GLY A 441 -12.81 20.92 -29.91
CA GLY A 441 -12.87 20.75 -28.47
C GLY A 441 -13.36 21.99 -27.73
N ILE A 442 -13.71 21.81 -26.45
CA ILE A 442 -14.03 22.93 -25.55
C ILE A 442 -12.80 23.83 -25.46
N PRO A 443 -12.93 25.16 -25.66
CA PRO A 443 -11.79 26.06 -25.60
C PRO A 443 -11.19 26.09 -24.19
N VAL A 444 -9.87 26.24 -24.15
CA VAL A 444 -9.13 26.68 -22.96
C VAL A 444 -8.74 28.14 -23.20
N VAL A 445 -9.22 29.01 -22.32
CA VAL A 445 -8.92 30.44 -22.37
C VAL A 445 -7.98 30.78 -21.23
N VAL A 446 -6.80 31.28 -21.58
CA VAL A 446 -5.76 31.69 -20.64
C VAL A 446 -5.68 33.21 -20.63
N ARG A 447 -5.91 33.82 -19.48
CA ARG A 447 -5.75 35.25 -19.27
C ARG A 447 -4.28 35.64 -19.35
N LEU A 448 -3.98 36.60 -20.19
CA LEU A 448 -2.69 37.26 -20.30
C LEU A 448 -2.79 38.66 -19.68
N THR A 449 -2.22 38.84 -18.51
CA THR A 449 -2.22 40.12 -17.79
C THR A 449 -0.95 40.92 -18.06
N SER A 450 -1.08 42.23 -18.23
CA SER A 450 0.03 43.17 -18.38
C SER A 450 -0.01 44.26 -17.32
N LEU A 451 1.15 44.75 -16.90
CA LEU A 451 1.26 45.87 -15.96
C LEU A 451 1.04 47.22 -16.63
N GLU A 452 1.26 47.31 -17.94
CA GLU A 452 1.27 48.58 -18.69
C GLU A 452 0.27 48.58 -19.88
N GLY A 453 -0.34 47.43 -20.18
CA GLY A 453 -1.28 47.23 -21.29
C GLY A 453 -2.59 46.57 -20.85
N PRO A 454 -3.58 46.45 -21.75
CA PRO A 454 -4.85 45.81 -21.44
C PRO A 454 -4.67 44.30 -21.20
N ASP A 455 -5.53 43.72 -20.37
CA ASP A 455 -5.61 42.28 -20.22
C ASP A 455 -6.17 41.65 -21.50
N LEU A 456 -5.51 40.57 -21.93
CA LEU A 456 -5.86 39.82 -23.12
C LEU A 456 -6.21 38.38 -22.75
N ALA A 457 -6.78 37.65 -23.71
CA ALA A 457 -7.08 36.24 -23.57
C ALA A 457 -6.42 35.44 -24.68
N LEU A 458 -5.55 34.50 -24.32
CA LEU A 458 -5.06 33.46 -25.22
C LEU A 458 -6.11 32.35 -25.28
N VAL A 459 -6.71 32.16 -26.45
CA VAL A 459 -7.66 31.09 -26.72
C VAL A 459 -6.91 29.95 -27.37
N LEU A 460 -6.96 28.77 -26.75
CA LEU A 460 -6.46 27.51 -27.29
C LEU A 460 -7.63 26.54 -27.43
N GLN A 461 -7.89 26.10 -28.65
CA GLN A 461 -9.00 25.21 -28.94
C GLN A 461 -8.54 24.07 -29.84
N TYR A 462 -8.76 22.85 -29.38
CA TYR A 462 -8.21 21.66 -30.02
C TYR A 462 -9.09 21.22 -31.19
N GLN A 463 -8.47 20.77 -32.28
CA GLN A 463 -9.19 20.19 -33.41
C GLN A 463 -8.71 18.77 -33.73
N TYR A 464 -9.65 17.82 -33.69
CA TYR A 464 -9.48 16.42 -34.06
C TYR A 464 -10.08 16.21 -35.45
N LEU A 465 -9.25 15.84 -36.43
CA LEU A 465 -9.74 15.52 -37.77
C LEU A 465 -10.39 14.14 -37.75
N SER A 466 -11.63 14.01 -38.23
CA SER A 466 -12.25 12.69 -38.34
C SER A 466 -11.61 11.84 -39.44
N LEU A 467 -11.27 10.60 -39.13
CA LEU A 467 -10.98 9.56 -40.11
C LEU A 467 -12.30 8.85 -40.46
N VAL A 468 -12.66 8.88 -41.74
CA VAL A 468 -13.84 8.15 -42.25
C VAL A 468 -13.40 6.76 -42.67
N ASN A 469 -13.71 5.74 -41.88
CA ASN A 469 -13.51 4.34 -42.25
C ASN A 469 -14.89 3.67 -42.34
N GLY A 470 -15.44 3.57 -43.55
CA GLY A 470 -16.78 3.02 -43.78
C GLY A 470 -17.87 3.80 -43.02
N ASP A 471 -18.89 3.08 -42.50
CA ASP A 471 -20.05 3.66 -41.80
C ASP A 471 -19.72 4.28 -40.43
N SER A 472 -18.45 4.28 -40.01
CA SER A 472 -18.01 4.82 -38.72
C SER A 472 -17.04 5.99 -38.90
N VAL A 473 -17.41 7.13 -38.31
CA VAL A 473 -16.57 8.31 -38.20
C VAL A 473 -15.77 8.18 -36.90
N GLY A 474 -14.46 7.98 -37.01
CA GLY A 474 -13.55 7.88 -35.86
C GLY A 474 -12.72 9.15 -35.71
N PHE A 475 -12.52 9.64 -34.50
CA PHE A 475 -11.61 10.75 -34.23
C PHE A 475 -10.30 10.19 -33.63
N PRO A 476 -9.11 10.64 -34.08
CA PRO A 476 -7.83 10.20 -33.56
C PRO A 476 -7.68 10.60 -32.08
N LEU A 477 -6.87 9.85 -31.33
CA LEU A 477 -6.62 10.10 -29.91
C LEU A 477 -5.74 11.33 -29.65
N VAL A 478 -5.03 11.81 -30.67
CA VAL A 478 -4.14 12.98 -30.63
C VAL A 478 -4.73 14.05 -31.54
N PRO A 479 -4.85 15.32 -31.10
CA PRO A 479 -5.41 16.38 -31.93
C PRO A 479 -4.52 16.59 -33.17
N GLY A 480 -5.15 16.69 -34.34
CA GLY A 480 -4.43 16.90 -35.61
C GLY A 480 -4.09 18.36 -35.86
N TRP A 481 -4.72 19.28 -35.12
CA TRP A 481 -4.56 20.73 -35.26
C TRP A 481 -5.01 21.46 -33.98
N MET A 482 -4.53 22.68 -33.74
CA MET A 482 -5.02 23.55 -32.66
C MET A 482 -5.31 24.94 -33.21
N VAL A 483 -6.51 25.43 -32.94
CA VAL A 483 -6.89 26.81 -33.16
C VAL A 483 -6.34 27.62 -32.00
N ASN A 484 -5.45 28.56 -32.30
CA ASN A 484 -4.82 29.40 -31.29
C ASN A 484 -4.87 30.87 -31.72
N ARG A 485 -5.26 31.75 -30.79
CA ARG A 485 -5.33 33.19 -31.04
C ARG A 485 -5.32 33.99 -29.74
N VAL A 486 -4.83 35.23 -29.81
CA VAL A 486 -4.95 36.19 -28.72
C VAL A 486 -6.10 37.14 -29.04
N VAL A 487 -7.03 37.33 -28.10
CA VAL A 487 -8.21 38.19 -28.24
C VAL A 487 -8.28 39.21 -27.11
N ASP A 488 -8.98 40.31 -27.35
CA ASP A 488 -9.30 41.27 -26.30
C ASP A 488 -10.34 40.71 -25.31
N ILE A 489 -10.22 41.06 -24.04
CA ILE A 489 -11.28 40.83 -23.04
C ILE A 489 -12.14 42.11 -22.99
N PRO A 490 -13.40 42.07 -23.46
CA PRO A 490 -14.25 43.25 -23.47
C PRO A 490 -14.53 43.78 -22.06
N SER A 491 -14.73 45.10 -21.93
CA SER A 491 -14.97 45.73 -20.62
C SER A 491 -16.22 45.16 -19.95
N GLY A 492 -16.07 44.70 -18.70
CA GLY A 492 -17.15 44.07 -17.93
C GLY A 492 -17.33 42.58 -18.15
N MET A 493 -16.57 41.95 -19.06
CA MET A 493 -16.55 40.50 -19.26
C MET A 493 -15.42 39.84 -18.46
N THR A 494 -15.70 38.65 -17.94
CA THR A 494 -14.70 37.76 -17.34
C THR A 494 -14.10 36.83 -18.39
N ILE A 495 -13.04 36.11 -18.04
CA ILE A 495 -12.44 35.10 -18.94
C ILE A 495 -13.36 33.90 -19.17
N GLU A 496 -14.31 33.66 -18.24
CA GLU A 496 -15.38 32.67 -18.38
C GLU A 496 -16.39 33.13 -19.43
N ASP A 497 -16.79 34.40 -19.41
CA ASP A 497 -17.66 34.98 -20.45
C ASP A 497 -17.02 34.90 -21.83
N VAL A 498 -15.71 35.20 -21.93
CA VAL A 498 -14.94 35.06 -23.16
C VAL A 498 -14.95 33.60 -23.65
N ALA A 499 -14.75 32.64 -22.76
CA ALA A 499 -14.75 31.22 -23.12
C ALA A 499 -16.14 30.71 -23.53
N MET A 500 -17.21 31.16 -22.87
CA MET A 500 -18.59 30.86 -23.29
C MET A 500 -18.87 31.42 -24.68
N VAL A 501 -18.42 32.64 -24.98
CA VAL A 501 -18.56 33.23 -26.32
C VAL A 501 -17.84 32.40 -27.38
N VAL A 502 -16.61 31.95 -27.10
CA VAL A 502 -15.84 31.08 -28.01
C VAL A 502 -16.53 29.73 -28.20
N GLU A 503 -17.09 29.15 -27.14
CA GLU A 503 -17.79 27.87 -27.19
C GLU A 503 -19.07 27.96 -28.02
N GLU A 504 -19.92 28.96 -27.75
CA GLU A 504 -21.13 29.22 -28.53
C GLU A 504 -20.84 29.47 -30.02
N GLU A 505 -19.73 30.16 -30.32
CA GLU A 505 -19.27 30.36 -31.69
C GLU A 505 -18.86 29.04 -32.35
N SER A 506 -18.17 28.19 -31.61
CA SER A 506 -17.65 26.91 -32.09
C SER A 506 -18.73 25.87 -32.35
N ASP A 507 -19.83 25.92 -31.61
CA ASP A 507 -21.01 25.07 -31.85
C ASP A 507 -21.71 25.40 -33.18
N VAL A 508 -21.47 26.60 -33.72
CA VAL A 508 -22.18 27.16 -34.87
C VAL A 508 -21.28 27.30 -36.11
N TRP A 509 -19.96 27.22 -35.94
CA TRP A 509 -18.97 27.34 -37.03
C TRP A 509 -18.63 26.00 -37.67
N THR A 510 -18.35 26.02 -38.98
CA THR A 510 -17.84 24.84 -39.67
C THR A 510 -16.33 24.70 -39.49
N ALA A 511 -15.78 23.49 -39.69
CA ALA A 511 -14.34 23.27 -39.65
C ALA A 511 -13.56 24.16 -40.62
N GLU A 512 -14.17 24.55 -41.75
CA GLU A 512 -13.56 25.42 -42.76
C GLU A 512 -13.58 26.89 -42.34
N ASP A 513 -14.69 27.36 -41.73
CA ASP A 513 -14.74 28.69 -41.12
C ASP A 513 -13.63 28.86 -40.08
N VAL A 514 -13.37 27.81 -39.31
CA VAL A 514 -12.37 27.80 -38.23
C VAL A 514 -10.93 27.75 -38.75
N ARG A 515 -10.66 27.01 -39.84
CA ARG A 515 -9.34 26.99 -40.49
C ARG A 515 -8.91 28.36 -40.98
N GLN A 516 -9.86 29.15 -41.50
CA GLN A 516 -9.60 30.51 -41.98
C GLN A 516 -9.27 31.51 -40.83
N MET A 517 -9.56 31.15 -39.57
CA MET A 517 -9.33 32.02 -38.41
C MET A 517 -8.02 31.74 -37.66
N SER A 518 -7.37 30.60 -37.87
CA SER A 518 -6.14 30.21 -37.18
C SER A 518 -4.88 30.54 -37.99
N SER A 519 -3.84 31.06 -37.34
CA SER A 519 -2.54 31.37 -37.97
C SER A 519 -1.55 30.18 -38.04
N ALA A 520 -1.92 29.00 -37.54
CA ALA A 520 -0.98 27.90 -37.32
C ALA A 520 -1.13 26.77 -38.35
N ALA A 521 -0.34 26.80 -39.43
CA ALA A 521 -0.23 25.68 -40.38
C ALA A 521 0.54 24.49 -39.79
N TRP A 522 0.03 23.26 -39.96
CA TRP A 522 0.77 22.03 -39.71
C TRP A 522 1.56 21.65 -40.97
N GLU A 523 2.86 21.36 -40.80
CA GLU A 523 3.81 20.95 -41.85
C GLU A 523 3.99 21.91 -43.04
N GLY A 524 4.60 23.07 -42.82
CA GLY A 524 5.39 23.78 -43.85
C GLY A 524 4.70 24.24 -45.15
N GLN A 525 3.42 23.96 -45.36
CA GLN A 525 2.66 24.39 -46.53
C GLN A 525 1.78 25.58 -46.17
N ARG A 526 2.12 26.75 -46.74
CA ARG A 526 1.21 27.89 -46.81
C ARG A 526 -0.03 27.47 -47.59
N VAL A 527 -1.20 27.53 -46.95
CA VAL A 527 -2.47 27.50 -47.65
C VAL A 527 -2.65 28.87 -48.30
N GLU A 528 -2.60 28.92 -49.63
CA GLU A 528 -2.91 30.13 -50.40
C GLU A 528 -4.39 30.49 -50.25
N ASP A 529 -4.65 31.80 -50.04
CA ASP A 529 -5.98 32.41 -49.97
C ASP A 529 -6.84 32.00 -51.18
N ARG A 530 -7.77 31.07 -50.96
CA ARG A 530 -8.86 30.81 -51.90
C ARG A 530 -10.08 31.64 -51.48
N SER A 531 -10.28 32.72 -52.23
CA SER A 531 -11.49 33.53 -52.22
C SER A 531 -12.72 32.72 -52.58
N SER A 532 -13.71 32.65 -51.67
CA SER A 532 -15.13 32.48 -52.00
C SER A 532 -15.97 32.71 -50.75
N SER A 533 -16.69 33.84 -50.66
CA SER A 533 -18.12 33.92 -50.97
C SER A 533 -19.00 32.94 -50.16
N GLY A 534 -18.85 32.98 -48.85
CA GLY A 534 -19.84 32.54 -47.87
C GLY A 534 -19.80 33.55 -46.73
N SER A 535 -20.93 33.83 -46.08
CA SER A 535 -21.01 34.75 -44.94
C SER A 535 -20.03 34.31 -43.84
N SER A 536 -18.79 34.83 -43.87
CA SER A 536 -17.79 34.60 -42.82
C SER A 536 -18.37 35.17 -41.53
N ARG A 537 -18.84 34.28 -40.67
CA ARG A 537 -19.36 34.64 -39.35
C ARG A 537 -18.19 35.16 -38.55
N ARG A 538 -18.06 36.49 -38.48
CA ARG A 538 -17.00 37.16 -37.71
C ARG A 538 -17.20 36.85 -36.23
N SER A 539 -16.11 36.50 -35.55
CA SER A 539 -16.10 36.33 -34.09
C SER A 539 -16.58 37.61 -33.39
N ARG A 540 -17.34 37.43 -32.33
CA ARG A 540 -17.76 38.50 -31.40
C ARG A 540 -16.59 39.02 -30.57
N LEU A 541 -15.46 38.31 -30.57
CA LEU A 541 -14.21 38.70 -29.92
C LEU A 541 -13.22 39.25 -30.94
N GLN A 542 -12.56 40.35 -30.61
CA GLN A 542 -11.57 40.97 -31.49
C GLN A 542 -10.21 40.28 -31.34
N THR A 543 -9.75 39.61 -32.41
CA THR A 543 -8.43 38.98 -32.46
C THR A 543 -7.31 40.01 -32.69
N ARG A 544 -6.23 39.89 -31.91
CA ARG A 544 -5.02 40.71 -32.03
C ARG A 544 -4.00 40.02 -32.91
N THR A 545 -3.99 40.35 -34.20
CA THR A 545 -3.10 39.77 -35.21
C THR A 545 -1.61 40.11 -35.04
N ARG A 546 -1.28 41.08 -34.18
CA ARG A 546 0.10 41.42 -33.79
C ARG A 546 0.78 40.30 -32.99
N PHE A 547 0.02 39.50 -32.25
CA PHE A 547 0.55 38.34 -31.53
C PHE A 547 0.42 37.10 -32.38
N ARG A 548 1.53 36.39 -32.58
CA ARG A 548 1.56 35.08 -33.24
C ARG A 548 1.56 34.00 -32.17
N VAL A 549 0.75 32.96 -32.38
CA VAL A 549 0.80 31.75 -31.55
C VAL A 549 1.26 30.58 -32.41
N SER A 550 2.31 29.89 -31.99
CA SER A 550 2.87 28.73 -32.68
C SER A 550 3.00 27.52 -31.75
N LEU A 551 3.12 26.33 -32.35
CA LEU A 551 3.24 25.06 -31.64
C LEU A 551 4.49 24.30 -32.10
N SER A 552 5.29 23.82 -31.14
CA SER A 552 6.45 22.94 -31.38
C SER A 552 6.24 21.56 -30.75
N ASN A 553 6.83 20.53 -31.34
CA ASN A 553 6.74 19.13 -30.89
C ASN A 553 8.15 18.54 -30.72
N GLU A 554 8.90 19.06 -29.76
CA GLU A 554 10.27 18.61 -29.49
C GLU A 554 10.26 17.30 -28.69
N GLU A 555 10.86 16.24 -29.25
CA GLU A 555 10.79 14.87 -28.71
C GLU A 555 11.37 14.73 -27.28
N VAL A 556 12.25 15.64 -26.87
CA VAL A 556 12.89 15.63 -25.55
C VAL A 556 11.89 15.81 -24.39
N HIS A 557 10.72 16.39 -24.66
CA HIS A 557 9.66 16.59 -23.68
C HIS A 557 8.58 15.49 -23.69
N GLY A 558 8.82 14.40 -24.43
CA GLY A 558 7.92 13.27 -24.56
C GLY A 558 6.95 13.41 -25.74
N PRO A 559 6.42 12.30 -26.28
CA PRO A 559 5.76 12.26 -27.58
C PRO A 559 4.38 12.95 -27.64
N LEU A 560 3.91 13.55 -26.53
CA LEU A 560 2.53 14.05 -26.38
C LEU A 560 2.45 15.43 -25.70
N ILE A 561 3.59 16.14 -25.54
CA ILE A 561 3.65 17.50 -25.00
C ILE A 561 3.93 18.49 -26.14
N PHE A 562 3.04 19.48 -26.34
CA PHE A 562 3.23 20.57 -27.29
C PHE A 562 3.73 21.83 -26.58
N LEU A 563 4.73 22.50 -27.14
CA LEU A 563 5.19 23.80 -26.64
C LEU A 563 4.42 24.90 -27.38
N VAL A 564 3.81 25.82 -26.64
CA VAL A 564 3.07 26.97 -27.16
C VAL A 564 3.94 28.21 -27.02
N ASP A 565 4.29 28.83 -28.13
CA ASP A 565 4.97 30.11 -28.13
C ASP A 565 3.98 31.21 -28.50
N VAL A 566 3.82 32.20 -27.63
CA VAL A 566 3.06 33.42 -27.92
C VAL A 566 4.08 34.54 -28.10
N GLU A 567 4.21 35.01 -29.33
CA GLU A 567 5.22 35.99 -29.74
C GLU A 567 4.56 37.30 -30.16
N ASP A 568 5.03 38.41 -29.62
CA ASP A 568 4.78 39.73 -30.19
C ASP A 568 5.69 39.92 -31.41
N LEU A 569 5.10 40.14 -32.59
CA LEU A 569 5.84 40.30 -33.84
C LEU A 569 6.49 41.68 -33.98
N GLU A 570 6.07 42.65 -33.17
CA GLU A 570 6.56 44.03 -33.19
C GLU A 570 7.36 44.37 -31.91
N GLY A 571 7.56 43.40 -31.01
CA GLY A 571 8.13 43.60 -29.68
C GLY A 571 9.08 42.48 -29.24
N ALA A 572 9.61 42.58 -28.02
CA ALA A 572 10.49 41.57 -27.45
C ALA A 572 9.67 40.44 -26.79
N ASN A 573 10.22 39.23 -26.78
CA ASN A 573 9.60 38.03 -26.21
C ASN A 573 10.49 37.42 -25.11
N ARG A 574 9.88 36.75 -24.14
CA ARG A 574 10.57 36.06 -23.05
C ARG A 574 10.27 34.57 -23.08
N SER A 575 11.32 33.75 -23.02
CA SER A 575 11.18 32.32 -22.78
C SER A 575 10.97 32.04 -21.29
N LEU A 576 10.13 31.06 -21.02
CA LEU A 576 9.83 30.52 -19.70
C LEU A 576 10.62 29.23 -19.43
N GLU A 577 11.58 28.87 -20.27
CA GLU A 577 12.52 27.77 -20.05
C GLU A 577 13.82 28.25 -19.41
N VAL A 578 14.38 27.43 -18.52
CA VAL A 578 15.70 27.65 -17.92
C VAL A 578 16.58 26.46 -18.27
N PHE A 579 17.76 26.75 -18.80
CA PHE A 579 18.76 25.74 -19.13
C PHE A 579 19.44 25.25 -17.84
N HIS A 580 19.45 23.94 -17.60
CA HIS A 580 20.08 23.35 -16.42
C HIS A 580 20.84 22.07 -16.77
N GLY A 581 22.15 22.17 -16.99
CA GLY A 581 22.97 21.05 -17.48
C GLY A 581 22.76 20.81 -18.97
N GLU A 582 22.46 19.59 -19.41
CA GLU A 582 22.18 19.25 -20.83
C GLU A 582 20.69 19.31 -21.20
N ASN A 583 19.79 19.64 -20.25
CA ASN A 583 18.33 19.60 -20.46
C ASN A 583 17.65 20.95 -20.16
N PHE A 584 16.54 21.23 -20.85
CA PHE A 584 15.66 22.37 -20.61
C PHE A 584 14.59 22.03 -19.57
N VAL A 585 14.37 22.92 -18.59
CA VAL A 585 13.34 22.77 -17.55
C VAL A 585 12.53 24.06 -17.45
N LEU A 586 11.21 23.96 -17.29
CA LEU A 586 10.34 25.13 -17.12
C LEU A 586 10.71 25.92 -15.87
N ALA A 587 10.80 27.24 -16.01
CA ALA A 587 10.99 28.17 -14.91
C ALA A 587 9.82 28.02 -13.93
N LYS A 588 10.08 27.49 -12.73
CA LYS A 588 9.08 27.52 -11.66
C LYS A 588 8.78 28.99 -11.34
N ASN A 589 7.50 29.36 -11.39
CA ASN A 589 7.03 30.65 -10.91
C ASN A 589 7.41 30.80 -9.42
N ASN A 590 8.47 31.54 -9.14
CA ASN A 590 8.77 31.99 -7.79
C ASN A 590 7.76 33.10 -7.46
N SER A 591 6.76 32.79 -6.64
CA SER A 591 6.01 33.81 -5.92
C SER A 591 6.77 34.21 -4.66
N ARG A 592 7.59 35.25 -4.79
CA ARG A 592 7.46 36.45 -3.96
C ARG A 592 7.52 37.67 -4.88
#